data_AF-A0A7J3QAM6-F1
#
_entry.id   AF-A0A7J3QAM6-F1
#
_cell.length_a   1.000
_cell.length_b   1.000
_cell.length_c   1.000
_cell.angle_alpha   90.00
_cell.angle_beta   90.00
_cell.angle_gamma   90.00
#
_symmetry.space_group_name_H-M   'P 1'
#
loop_
_entity.id
_entity.type
_entity.pdbx_description
1 polymer ?
#
loop_
_entity_poly.entity_id
_entity_poly.type
_entity_poly.pdbx_seq_one_letter_code
_entity_poly.pdbx_strand_id
1 'polypeptide(L)'
;MKCVDRSIDYLGASIRVSITTSSESVCAEVSGVRDPQEIVEVVRKHGGCRILSEDPLKVVSADGEIVVSAEPENLLARAYLGVAVEKLRRLCESES
;
A
#
# COMPACT_ATOMS: atom_id res chain seq x y z
N MET A 1 0.17 10.98 -10.38
CA MET A 1 1.30 11.65 -9.68
C MET A 1 1.79 10.78 -8.53
N LYS A 2 3.05 10.93 -8.09
CA LYS A 2 3.61 10.22 -6.94
C LYS A 2 3.60 11.14 -5.73
N CYS A 3 2.99 10.71 -4.62
CA CYS A 3 2.77 11.51 -3.42
C CYS A 3 3.67 11.08 -2.28
N VAL A 4 3.87 9.77 -2.15
CA VAL A 4 4.74 9.17 -1.14
C VAL A 4 5.73 8.24 -1.85
N ASP A 5 6.99 8.34 -1.46
CA ASP A 5 8.08 7.43 -1.86
C ASP A 5 9.07 7.33 -0.72
N ARG A 6 9.08 6.21 -0.01
CA ARG A 6 10.01 6.01 1.11
C ARG A 6 10.32 4.54 1.33
N SER A 7 11.52 4.26 1.82
CA SER A 7 11.86 2.96 2.37
C SER A 7 11.49 2.92 3.86
N ILE A 8 10.92 1.80 4.27
CA ILE A 8 10.55 1.50 5.65
C ILE A 8 11.38 0.31 6.10
N ASP A 9 12.19 0.53 7.12
CA ASP A 9 13.02 -0.51 7.73
C ASP A 9 12.37 -1.01 9.03
N TYR A 10 12.11 -2.31 9.10
CA TYR A 10 11.56 -2.96 10.28
C TYR A 10 12.23 -4.30 10.53
N LEU A 11 12.89 -4.45 11.69
CA LEU A 11 13.62 -5.69 12.06
C LEU A 11 14.62 -6.17 10.98
N GLY A 12 15.22 -5.25 10.22
CA GLY A 12 16.14 -5.55 9.12
C GLY A 12 15.47 -5.84 7.77
N ALA A 13 14.14 -5.90 7.71
CA ALA A 13 13.39 -5.95 6.47
C ALA A 13 13.22 -4.51 5.95
N SER A 14 13.66 -4.26 4.72
CA SER A 14 13.56 -2.96 4.07
C SER A 14 12.56 -3.04 2.91
N ILE A 15 11.49 -2.25 2.99
CA ILE A 15 10.40 -2.23 2.01
C ILE A 15 10.25 -0.81 1.50
N ARG A 16 10.38 -0.62 0.18
CA ARG A 16 10.06 0.65 -0.47
C ARG A 16 8.57 0.75 -0.73
N VAL A 17 7.92 1.72 -0.10
CA VAL A 17 6.51 2.00 -0.26
C VAL A 17 6.33 3.26 -1.10
N SER A 18 5.45 3.18 -2.09
CA SER A 18 5.06 4.31 -2.91
C SER A 18 3.55 4.41 -3.07
N ILE A 19 3.05 5.64 -3.04
CA ILE A 19 1.63 5.94 -3.24
C ILE A 19 1.52 6.88 -4.43
N THR A 20 0.72 6.47 -5.42
CA THR A 20 0.39 7.28 -6.58
C THR A 20 -1.11 7.50 -6.65
N THR A 21 -1.51 8.68 -7.14
CA THR A 21 -2.92 9.04 -7.33
C THR A 21 -3.09 9.92 -8.56
N SER A 22 -4.28 9.95 -9.14
CA SER A 22 -4.65 10.91 -10.19
C SER A 22 -5.10 12.27 -9.65
N SER A 23 -5.40 12.37 -8.34
CA SER A 23 -6.00 13.57 -7.74
C SER A 23 -5.05 14.30 -6.79
N GLU A 24 -4.94 15.62 -6.93
CA GLU A 24 -4.08 16.46 -6.07
C GLU A 24 -4.61 16.55 -4.64
N SER A 25 -5.94 16.54 -4.46
CA SER A 25 -6.57 16.55 -3.13
C SER A 25 -6.28 15.25 -2.37
N VAL A 26 -6.39 14.11 -3.05
CA VAL A 26 -6.04 12.80 -2.50
C VAL A 26 -4.56 12.74 -2.19
N CYS A 27 -3.72 13.35 -3.03
CA CYS A 27 -2.28 13.45 -2.79
C CYS A 27 -1.99 14.14 -1.45
N ALA A 28 -2.65 15.26 -1.17
CA ALA A 28 -2.52 15.98 0.11
C ALA A 28 -2.98 15.14 1.31
N GLU A 29 -4.03 14.33 1.15
CA GLU A 29 -4.52 13.40 2.19
C GLU A 29 -3.49 12.30 2.49
N VAL A 30 -2.97 11.63 1.47
CA VAL A 30 -2.00 10.52 1.65
C VAL A 30 -0.61 11.00 2.03
N SER A 31 -0.26 12.26 1.75
CA SER A 31 1.05 12.85 2.10
C SER A 31 1.29 12.85 3.61
N GLY A 32 0.22 12.90 4.41
CA GLY A 32 0.30 12.86 5.86
C GLY A 32 0.61 11.48 6.43
N VAL A 33 0.50 10.43 5.62
CA VAL A 33 0.58 9.04 6.08
C VAL A 33 1.99 8.74 6.58
N ARG A 34 2.12 8.28 7.83
CA ARG A 34 3.42 7.93 8.44
C ARG A 34 3.61 6.44 8.63
N ASP A 35 2.53 5.70 8.78
CA ASP A 35 2.55 4.26 9.03
C ASP A 35 1.95 3.45 7.85
N PRO A 36 2.47 2.24 7.55
CA PRO A 36 1.84 1.33 6.59
C PRO A 36 0.36 1.03 6.86
N GLN A 37 -0.09 1.03 8.13
CA GLN A 37 -1.49 0.80 8.50
C GLN A 37 -2.40 1.95 8.04
N GLU A 38 -1.95 3.20 8.17
CA GLU A 38 -2.67 4.37 7.71
C GLU A 38 -2.90 4.32 6.19
N ILE A 39 -2.00 3.70 5.43
CA ILE A 39 -2.18 3.47 3.99
C ILE A 39 -3.40 2.57 3.74
N VAL A 40 -3.53 1.48 4.51
CA VAL A 40 -4.67 0.57 4.39
C VAL A 40 -5.97 1.29 4.74
N GLU A 41 -5.97 2.14 5.76
CA GLU A 41 -7.15 2.93 6.13
C GLU A 41 -7.54 3.91 5.03
N VAL A 42 -6.59 4.61 4.42
CA VAL A 42 -6.90 5.53 3.32
C VAL A 42 -7.46 4.78 2.12
N VAL A 43 -6.83 3.68 1.69
CA VAL A 43 -7.37 2.88 0.58
C VAL A 43 -8.79 2.36 0.92
N ARG A 44 -9.05 1.98 2.17
CA ARG A 44 -10.40 1.57 2.60
C ARG A 44 -11.44 2.69 2.53
N LYS A 45 -11.09 3.93 2.90
CA LYS A 45 -12.00 5.09 2.76
C LYS A 45 -12.45 5.32 1.32
N HIS A 46 -11.63 4.91 0.35
CA HIS A 46 -11.90 4.99 -1.09
C HIS A 46 -12.69 3.79 -1.63
N GLY A 47 -13.63 3.26 -0.83
CA GLY A 47 -14.57 2.21 -1.22
C GLY A 47 -14.01 0.79 -1.15
N GLY A 48 -12.90 0.58 -0.42
CA GLY A 48 -12.23 -0.71 -0.32
C GLY A 48 -11.00 -0.82 -1.22
N CYS A 49 -10.49 -2.04 -1.37
CA CYS A 49 -9.22 -2.28 -2.06
C CYS A 49 -9.27 -3.49 -3.00
N ARG A 50 -8.41 -3.47 -4.02
CA ARG A 50 -8.16 -4.59 -4.93
C ARG A 50 -6.66 -4.79 -5.09
N ILE A 51 -6.20 -6.02 -4.94
CA ILE A 51 -4.80 -6.39 -5.19
C ILE A 51 -4.60 -6.56 -6.70
N LEU A 52 -3.65 -5.82 -7.27
CA LEU A 52 -3.25 -5.91 -8.67
C LEU A 52 -2.05 -6.84 -8.87
N SER A 53 -1.15 -6.90 -7.89
CA SER A 53 0.07 -7.73 -7.91
C SER A 53 0.49 -8.05 -6.48
N GLU A 54 1.13 -9.19 -6.25
CA GLU A 54 1.59 -9.63 -4.92
C GLU A 54 3.13 -9.64 -4.79
N ASP A 55 3.86 -9.64 -5.91
CA ASP A 55 5.33 -9.55 -5.94
C ASP A 55 5.81 -8.73 -7.16
N PRO A 56 6.13 -7.43 -6.98
CA PRO A 56 5.92 -6.63 -5.77
C PRO A 56 4.43 -6.37 -5.52
N LEU A 57 4.08 -6.09 -4.26
CA LEU A 57 2.70 -5.85 -3.85
C LEU A 57 2.21 -4.55 -4.50
N LYS A 58 1.06 -4.62 -5.18
CA LYS A 58 0.34 -3.46 -5.72
C LYS A 58 -1.12 -3.57 -5.36
N VAL A 59 -1.64 -2.51 -4.74
CA VAL A 59 -3.04 -2.40 -4.33
C VAL A 59 -3.61 -1.14 -4.95
N VAL A 60 -4.84 -1.22 -5.45
CA VAL A 60 -5.61 -0.08 -5.94
C VAL A 60 -6.87 0.08 -5.09
N SER A 61 -7.30 1.32 -4.84
CA SER A 61 -8.61 1.60 -4.26
C SER A 61 -9.74 1.19 -5.21
N ALA A 62 -10.94 0.95 -4.68
CA ALA A 62 -12.08 0.54 -5.50
C ALA A 62 -12.52 1.61 -6.50
N ASP A 63 -12.39 2.89 -6.14
CA ASP A 63 -12.62 4.03 -7.02
C ASP A 63 -11.51 4.28 -8.06
N GLY A 64 -10.37 3.58 -7.94
CA GLY A 64 -9.22 3.71 -8.83
C GLY A 64 -8.35 4.95 -8.59
N GLU A 65 -8.65 5.76 -7.58
CA GLU A 65 -7.92 7.01 -7.35
C GLU A 65 -6.56 6.83 -6.68
N ILE A 66 -6.35 5.73 -5.94
CA ILE A 66 -5.13 5.47 -5.16
C ILE A 66 -4.50 4.15 -5.59
N VAL A 67 -3.21 4.19 -5.90
CA VAL A 67 -2.39 3.00 -6.11
C VAL A 67 -1.24 3.00 -5.12
N VAL A 68 -1.17 1.94 -4.32
CA VAL A 68 -0.10 1.68 -3.36
C VAL A 68 0.77 0.58 -3.93
N SER A 69 2.08 0.81 -4.00
CA SER A 69 3.07 -0.20 -4.36
C SER A 69 4.07 -0.39 -3.24
N ALA A 70 4.32 -1.63 -2.84
CA ALA A 70 5.32 -2.00 -1.85
C ALA A 70 6.31 -3.00 -2.47
N GLU A 71 7.57 -2.58 -2.58
CA GLU A 71 8.66 -3.33 -3.20
C GLU A 71 9.64 -3.79 -2.11
N PRO A 72 9.92 -5.09 -1.99
CA PRO A 72 10.87 -5.58 -1.02
C PRO A 72 12.30 -5.29 -1.50
N GLU A 73 13.12 -4.62 -0.69
CA GLU A 73 14.51 -4.28 -1.04
C GLU A 73 15.51 -5.35 -0.57
N ASN A 74 15.05 -6.34 0.20
CA ASN A 74 15.86 -7.47 0.64
C ASN A 74 15.04 -8.77 0.82
N LEU A 75 15.73 -9.89 1.06
CA LEU A 75 15.10 -11.21 1.21
C LEU A 75 14.17 -11.29 2.41
N LEU A 76 14.51 -10.63 3.52
CA LEU A 76 13.68 -10.61 4.71
C LEU A 76 12.36 -9.87 4.43
N ALA A 77 12.44 -8.74 3.72
CA ALA A 77 11.31 -7.97 3.27
C ALA A 77 10.35 -8.77 2.37
N ARG A 78 10.86 -9.64 1.49
CA ARG A 78 10.00 -10.55 0.71
C ARG A 78 9.15 -11.46 1.59
N ALA A 79 9.73 -12.06 2.63
CA ALA A 79 9.00 -12.92 3.55
C ALA A 79 7.94 -12.14 4.34
N TYR A 80 8.29 -10.95 4.85
CA TYR A 80 7.36 -10.07 5.55
C TYR A 80 6.21 -9.58 4.65
N LEU A 81 6.54 -9.23 3.41
CA LEU A 81 5.56 -8.75 2.45
C LEU A 81 4.52 -9.83 2.14
N GLY A 82 4.93 -11.10 2.01
CA GLY A 82 3.99 -12.22 1.83
C GLY A 82 2.94 -12.31 2.94
N VAL A 83 3.34 -12.14 4.20
CA VAL A 83 2.41 -12.12 5.35
C VAL A 83 1.48 -10.90 5.30
N ALA A 84 2.00 -9.74 4.89
CA ALA A 84 1.21 -8.52 4.75
C ALA A 84 0.17 -8.64 3.61
N VAL A 85 0.56 -9.25 2.49
CA VAL A 85 -0.33 -9.54 1.34
C VAL A 85 -1.50 -10.42 1.77
N GLU A 86 -1.26 -11.51 2.51
CA GLU A 86 -2.34 -12.38 2.99
C GLU A 86 -3.35 -11.65 3.89
N LYS A 87 -2.86 -10.77 4.77
CA LYS A 87 -3.72 -9.92 5.61
C LYS A 87 -4.53 -8.94 4.77
N LEU A 88 -3.88 -8.28 3.80
CA LEU A 88 -4.52 -7.36 2.88
C LEU A 88 -5.59 -8.04 2.03
N ARG A 89 -5.33 -9.26 1.54
CA ARG A 89 -6.31 -10.03 0.76
C ARG A 89 -7.59 -10.22 1.56
N ARG A 90 -7.50 -10.65 2.82
CA ARG A 90 -8.67 -10.82 3.70
C ARG A 90 -9.43 -9.51 3.92
N LEU A 91 -8.71 -8.40 4.12
CA LEU A 91 -9.33 -7.09 4.32
C LEU A 91 -10.05 -6.60 3.06
N CYS A 92 -9.44 -6.79 1.88
CA CYS A 92 -10.04 -6.41 0.60
C CYS A 92 -11.24 -7.29 0.22
N GLU A 93 -11.20 -8.60 0.53
CA GLU A 93 -12.30 -9.54 0.26
C GLU A 93 -13.49 -9.38 1.22
N SER A 94 -13.26 -8.87 2.44
CA SER A 94 -14.34 -8.73 3.44
C SER A 94 -15.27 -7.54 3.19
N GLU A 95 -14.94 -6.64 2.25
CA GLU A 95 -15.73 -5.46 1.90
C GLU A 95 -16.28 -5.47 0.46
N SER A 96 -16.29 -6.64 -0.20
CA SER A 96 -16.94 -6.87 -1.51
C SER A 96 -18.37 -7.37 -1.40
#